data_AF-A0A7V9BB31-F1
#
_entry.id   AF-A0A7V9BB31-F1
#
_cell.length_a   1.000
_cell.length_b   1.000
_cell.length_c   1.000
_cell.angle_alpha   90.00
_cell.angle_beta   90.00
_cell.angle_gamma   90.00
#
_symmetry.space_group_name_H-M   'P 1'
#
loop_
_entity.id
_entity.type
_entity.pdbx_description
1 polymer ?
#
loop_
_entity_poly.entity_id
_entity_poly.type
_entity_poly.pdbx_seq_one_letter_code
_entity_poly.pdbx_strand_id
1 'polypeptide(L)'
;MGQINLTPVSYLVLGLIGRAGRATPYEMKRWAGESVGNFWSFPHSQLYSEPARLAEAGLLDGQQEQAGRRRRTYSLTDSGLEALRSWLREPTDEPPQIRDLALLKLYFGQFLSPEEVAAQASVQEA
;
A
#
# COMPACT_ATOMS: atom_id res chain seq x y z
N MET A 1 12.42 -5.48 23.20
CA MET A 1 11.33 -5.32 22.22
C MET A 1 11.90 -5.60 20.85
N GLY A 2 11.39 -6.61 20.13
CA GLY A 2 11.89 -6.96 18.80
C GLY A 2 11.59 -5.82 17.81
N GLN A 3 12.59 -5.40 17.04
CA GLN A 3 12.35 -4.46 15.95
C GLN A 3 11.35 -5.07 14.95
N ILE A 4 10.19 -4.43 14.80
CA ILE A 4 9.24 -4.77 13.74
C ILE A 4 9.88 -4.39 12.39
N ASN A 5 9.83 -5.30 11.42
CA ASN A 5 10.21 -4.95 10.06
C ASN A 5 9.04 -4.18 9.41
N LEU A 6 9.30 -2.93 9.03
CA LEU A 6 8.34 -2.07 8.34
C LEU A 6 8.47 -2.25 6.84
N THR A 7 7.32 -2.34 6.18
CA THR A 7 7.20 -2.53 4.73
C THR A 7 6.60 -1.28 4.09
N PRO A 8 6.61 -1.16 2.75
CA PRO A 8 5.89 -0.08 2.07
C PRO A 8 4.41 -0.01 2.47
N VAL A 9 3.75 -1.14 2.75
CA VAL A 9 2.36 -1.17 3.22
C VAL A 9 2.23 -0.63 4.65
N SER A 10 3.24 -0.82 5.49
CA SER A 10 3.30 -0.22 6.83
C SER A 10 3.30 1.31 6.72
N TYR A 11 4.16 1.87 5.88
CA TYR A 11 4.25 3.31 5.66
C TYR A 11 3.01 3.88 4.96
N LEU A 12 2.38 3.13 4.06
CA LEU A 12 1.08 3.47 3.49
C LEU A 12 0.02 3.63 4.58
N VAL A 13 -0.09 2.67 5.51
CA VAL A 13 -1.06 2.74 6.61
C VAL A 13 -0.75 3.92 7.54
N LEU A 14 0.50 4.10 7.94
CA LEU A 14 0.92 5.22 8.79
C LEU A 14 0.62 6.57 8.13
N GLY A 15 0.90 6.72 6.83
CA GLY A 15 0.63 7.95 6.08
C GLY A 15 -0.85 8.24 5.91
N LEU A 16 -1.68 7.23 5.62
CA LEU A 16 -3.13 7.40 5.48
C LEU A 16 -3.79 7.80 6.81
N ILE A 17 -3.41 7.15 7.91
CA ILE A 17 -3.92 7.50 9.25
C ILE A 17 -3.40 8.88 9.67
N GLY A 18 -2.10 9.16 9.47
CA GLY A 18 -1.51 10.45 9.80
C GLY A 18 -2.20 11.62 9.10
N ARG A 19 -2.66 11.42 7.85
CA ARG A 19 -3.46 12.41 7.11
C ARG A 19 -4.90 12.55 7.63
N ALA A 20 -5.54 11.45 8.02
CA ALA A 20 -6.94 11.43 8.44
C ALA A 20 -7.15 11.70 9.94
N GLY A 21 -6.08 11.62 10.75
CA GLY A 21 -6.11 11.66 12.21
C GLY A 21 -6.57 10.32 12.82
N ARG A 22 -7.74 9.83 12.40
CA ARG A 22 -8.27 8.51 12.80
C ARG A 22 -8.99 7.82 11.65
N ALA A 23 -8.81 6.51 11.54
CA ALA A 23 -9.45 5.75 10.46
C ALA A 23 -9.68 4.28 10.82
N THR A 24 -10.62 3.68 10.12
CA THR A 24 -10.84 2.23 10.14
C THR A 24 -10.12 1.56 8.97
N PRO A 25 -9.84 0.24 9.04
CA PRO A 25 -9.25 -0.49 7.91
C PRO A 25 -10.02 -0.36 6.60
N TYR A 26 -11.35 -0.28 6.69
CA TYR A 26 -12.20 -0.06 5.53
C TYR A 26 -11.97 1.30 4.86
N GLU A 27 -11.93 2.37 5.66
CA GLU A 27 -11.66 3.73 5.15
C GLU A 27 -10.26 3.82 4.54
N MET A 28 -9.25 3.26 5.22
CA MET A 28 -7.89 3.20 4.68
C MET A 28 -7.83 2.50 3.34
N LYS A 29 -8.49 1.34 3.20
CA LYS A 29 -8.57 0.63 1.91
C LYS A 29 -9.19 1.50 0.83
N ARG A 30 -10.32 2.17 1.14
CA ARG A 30 -11.01 3.02 0.18
C ARG A 30 -10.10 4.14 -0.30
N TRP A 31 -9.50 4.90 0.62
CA TRP A 31 -8.61 6.01 0.26
C TRP A 31 -7.34 5.55 -0.45
N ALA A 32 -6.79 4.40 -0.06
CA ALA A 32 -5.64 3.81 -0.75
C ALA A 32 -6.00 3.52 -2.22
N GLY A 33 -7.16 2.93 -2.49
CA GLY A 33 -7.62 2.68 -3.87
C GLY A 33 -7.89 3.95 -4.67
N GLU A 34 -8.35 5.02 -4.04
CA GLU A 34 -8.63 6.32 -4.68
C GLU A 34 -7.35 7.16 -4.93
N SER A 35 -6.21 6.82 -4.32
CA SER A 35 -4.98 7.64 -4.39
C SER A 35 -3.72 6.82 -4.70
N VAL A 36 -3.19 6.11 -3.71
CA VAL A 36 -1.91 5.39 -3.80
C VAL A 36 -1.97 4.20 -4.78
N GLY A 37 -3.13 3.57 -4.91
CA GLY A 37 -3.36 2.47 -5.84
C GLY A 37 -3.12 2.82 -7.31
N ASN A 38 -3.08 4.11 -7.66
CA ASN A 38 -2.79 4.57 -9.02
C ASN A 38 -1.31 4.41 -9.41
N PHE A 39 -0.39 4.34 -8.44
CA PHE A 39 1.05 4.24 -8.71
C PHE A 39 1.77 3.17 -7.88
N TRP A 40 1.12 2.61 -6.86
CA TRP A 40 1.69 1.57 -6.02
C TRP A 40 0.72 0.41 -5.86
N SER A 41 1.12 -0.77 -6.34
CA SER A 41 0.33 -1.99 -6.18
C SER A 41 0.60 -2.63 -4.82
N PHE A 42 -0.46 -3.00 -4.11
CA PHE A 42 -0.37 -3.67 -2.81
C PHE A 42 -1.49 -4.71 -2.67
N PRO A 43 -1.25 -5.83 -1.96
CA PRO A 43 -2.30 -6.78 -1.66
C PRO A 43 -3.38 -6.12 -0.79
N HIS A 44 -4.61 -6.01 -1.29
CA HIS A 44 -5.71 -5.40 -0.54
C HIS A 44 -5.99 -6.08 0.81
N SER A 45 -5.68 -7.37 0.94
CA SER A 45 -5.78 -8.11 2.19
C SER A 45 -4.85 -7.57 3.28
N GLN A 46 -3.65 -7.10 2.91
CA GLN A 46 -2.69 -6.57 3.88
C GLN A 46 -3.18 -5.28 4.55
N LEU A 47 -3.98 -4.45 3.88
CA LEU A 47 -4.55 -3.24 4.49
C LEU A 47 -5.55 -3.52 5.62
N TYR A 48 -6.04 -4.77 5.76
CA TYR A 48 -6.90 -5.15 6.88
C TYR A 48 -6.11 -5.67 8.08
N SER A 49 -5.01 -6.40 7.86
CA SER A 49 -4.19 -6.98 8.94
C SER A 49 -3.12 -6.04 9.46
N GLU A 50 -2.60 -5.16 8.59
CA GLU A 50 -1.46 -4.30 8.90
C GLU A 50 -1.72 -3.30 10.04
N PRO A 51 -2.89 -2.64 10.14
CA PRO A 51 -3.15 -1.72 11.25
C PRO A 51 -3.09 -2.41 12.62
N ALA A 52 -3.54 -3.67 12.72
CA ALA A 52 -3.46 -4.43 13.96
C ALA A 52 -2.00 -4.75 14.31
N ARG A 53 -1.20 -5.17 13.32
CA ARG A 53 0.24 -5.44 13.50
C ARG A 53 1.02 -4.21 13.96
N LEU A 54 0.71 -3.04 13.38
CA LEU A 54 1.33 -1.77 13.78
C LEU A 54 0.89 -1.32 15.17
N ALA A 55 -0.36 -1.62 15.57
CA ALA A 55 -0.83 -1.35 16.92
C ALA A 55 -0.14 -2.23 17.96
N GLU A 56 0.07 -3.52 17.67
CA GLU A 56 0.84 -4.44 18.52
C GLU A 56 2.30 -3.97 18.70
N ALA A 57 2.86 -3.30 17.69
CA ALA A 57 4.19 -2.70 17.75
C ALA A 57 4.22 -1.29 18.41
N GLY A 58 3.08 -0.77 18.85
CA GLY A 58 2.97 0.56 19.48
C GLY A 58 3.03 1.75 18.51
N LEU A 59 3.05 1.50 17.19
CA LEU A 59 3.09 2.56 16.16
C LEU A 59 1.70 3.13 15.86
N LEU A 60 0.65 2.40 16.20
CA LEU A 60 -0.74 2.85 16.17
C LEU A 60 -1.41 2.63 17.53
N ASP A 61 -2.35 3.48 17.89
CA ASP A 61 -3.30 3.21 18.96
C ASP A 61 -4.60 2.68 18.35
N GLY A 62 -5.09 1.54 18.86
CA GLY A 62 -6.25 0.84 18.33
C GLY A 62 -7.42 0.92 19.31
N GLN A 63 -8.43 1.72 19.00
CA GLN A 63 -9.61 1.92 19.85
C GLN A 63 -10.82 1.16 19.28
N GLN A 64 -11.52 0.42 20.14
CA GLN A 64 -12.79 -0.21 19.79
C GLN A 64 -13.94 0.68 20.24
N GLU A 65 -14.82 1.08 19.30
CA GLU A 65 -16.01 1.84 19.66
C GLU A 65 -16.91 1.03 20.60
N GLN A 66 -17.31 1.65 21.72
CA GLN A 66 -18.10 1.01 22.77
C GLN A 66 -19.61 0.91 22.46
N ALA A 67 -20.11 1.68 21.49
CA ALA A 67 -21.53 1.72 21.12
C ALA A 67 -21.75 1.28 19.65
N GLY A 68 -22.68 0.35 19.43
CA GLY A 68 -23.06 -0.12 18.09
C GLY A 68 -22.17 -1.24 17.52
N ARG A 69 -22.00 -1.26 16.19
CA ARG A 69 -21.29 -2.32 15.45
C ARG A 69 -19.78 -2.23 15.66
N ARG A 70 -19.28 -2.57 16.87
CA ARG A 70 -17.87 -2.85 17.28
C ARG A 70 -16.81 -2.47 16.23
N ARG A 71 -16.72 -1.19 15.87
CA ARG A 71 -15.83 -0.74 14.79
C ARG A 71 -14.49 -0.43 15.43
N ARG A 72 -13.42 -0.99 14.87
CA ARG A 72 -12.05 -0.73 15.33
C ARG A 72 -11.48 0.42 14.53
N THR A 73 -11.12 1.49 15.22
CA THR A 73 -10.44 2.67 14.67
C THR A 73 -8.99 2.67 15.12
N TYR A 74 -8.13 3.26 14.29
CA TYR A 74 -6.72 3.43 14.59
C TYR A 74 -6.32 4.90 14.47
N SER A 75 -5.40 5.33 15.32
CA SER A 75 -4.75 6.63 15.27
C SER A 75 -3.24 6.48 15.39
N LEU A 76 -2.50 7.45 14.86
CA LEU A 76 -1.05 7.46 14.90
C LEU A 76 -0.55 7.72 16.34
N THR A 77 0.48 6.99 16.79
CA THR A 77 1.21 7.34 18.02
C THR A 77 2.42 8.23 17.69
N ASP A 78 3.05 8.81 18.72
CA ASP A 78 4.30 9.57 18.52
C ASP A 78 5.42 8.71 17.93
N SER A 79 5.52 7.44 18.33
CA SER A 79 6.50 6.51 17.77
C SER A 79 6.19 6.15 16.31
N GLY A 80 4.91 5.98 15.96
CA GLY A 80 4.46 5.79 14.58
C GLY A 80 4.76 6.99 13.70
N LEU A 81 4.57 8.20 14.25
CA LEU A 81 4.90 9.44 13.56
C LEU A 81 6.40 9.57 13.30
N GLU A 82 7.24 9.26 14.28
CA GLU A 82 8.69 9.33 14.08
C GLU A 82 9.19 8.25 13.11
N ALA A 83 8.63 7.03 13.16
CA ALA A 83 8.94 5.99 12.18
C ALA A 83 8.60 6.44 10.74
N LEU A 84 7.42 7.03 10.55
CA LEU A 84 7.02 7.57 9.25
C LEU A 84 7.95 8.71 8.80
N ARG A 85 8.31 9.63 9.71
CA ARG A 85 9.22 10.75 9.40
C ARG A 85 10.64 10.29 9.08
N SER A 86 11.15 9.29 9.78
CA SER A 86 12.46 8.69 9.49
C SER A 86 12.47 8.17 8.06
N TRP A 87 11.49 7.34 7.69
CA TRP A 87 11.39 6.78 6.35
C TRP A 87 11.22 7.84 5.26
N LEU A 88 10.42 8.89 5.50
CA LEU A 88 10.26 9.98 4.53
C LEU A 88 11.54 10.83 4.31
N ARG A 89 12.49 10.79 5.25
CA ARG A 89 13.79 11.48 5.12
C ARG A 89 14.87 10.59 4.49
N GLU A 90 14.65 9.28 4.45
CA GLU A 90 15.59 8.36 3.83
C GLU A 90 15.62 8.59 2.31
N PRO A 91 16.82 8.71 1.70
CA PRO A 91 16.91 8.85 0.25
C PRO A 91 16.43 7.57 -0.44
N THR A 92 15.64 7.74 -1.51
CA THR A 92 15.25 6.63 -2.37
C THR A 92 16.29 6.46 -3.47
N ASP A 93 17.23 5.53 -3.25
CA ASP A 93 18.28 5.19 -4.23
C ASP A 93 17.84 4.10 -5.23
N GLU A 94 16.61 3.60 -5.12
CA GLU A 94 16.05 2.62 -6.06
C GLU A 94 15.56 3.29 -7.34
N PRO A 95 15.93 2.76 -8.53
CA PRO A 95 15.36 3.25 -9.78
C PRO A 95 13.85 2.96 -9.80
N PRO A 96 13.06 3.77 -10.53
CA PRO A 96 11.63 3.53 -10.71
C PRO A 96 11.38 2.10 -11.21
N GLN A 97 10.51 1.36 -10.51
CA GLN A 97 10.14 0.01 -10.93
C GLN A 97 8.96 0.07 -11.90
N ILE A 98 9.15 -0.45 -13.12
CA ILE A 98 8.07 -0.65 -14.10
C ILE A 98 7.61 -2.11 -14.00
N ARG A 99 6.35 -2.32 -13.62
CA ARG A 99 5.71 -3.65 -13.57
C ARG A 99 4.51 -3.67 -14.48
N ASP A 100 4.79 -3.64 -15.77
CA ASP A 100 3.79 -3.65 -16.83
C ASP A 100 3.75 -5.05 -17.48
N LEU A 101 2.64 -5.77 -17.28
CA LEU A 101 2.46 -7.12 -17.84
C LEU A 101 2.35 -7.09 -19.38
N ALA A 102 1.82 -6.00 -19.92
CA ALA A 102 1.66 -5.80 -21.34
C ALA A 102 3.02 -5.65 -22.02
N LEU A 103 3.90 -4.81 -21.47
CA LEU A 103 5.30 -4.69 -21.90
C LEU A 103 6.06 -6.02 -21.75
N LEU A 104 5.87 -6.74 -20.64
CA LEU A 104 6.51 -8.04 -20.44
C LEU A 104 6.09 -9.06 -21.51
N LYS A 105 4.82 -9.09 -21.90
CA LYS A 105 4.33 -9.95 -22.99
C LYS A 105 4.95 -9.56 -24.34
N LEU A 106 4.98 -8.27 -24.65
CA LEU A 106 5.59 -7.77 -25.89
C LEU A 106 7.09 -8.09 -25.95
N TYR A 107 7.79 -7.98 -24.83
CA TYR A 107 9.20 -8.34 -24.72
C TYR A 107 9.47 -9.81 -25.08
N PHE A 108 8.53 -10.71 -24.75
CA PHE A 108 8.59 -12.13 -25.12
C PHE A 108 7.86 -12.48 -26.43
N GLY A 109 7.53 -11.47 -27.24
CA GLY A 109 6.79 -11.63 -28.49
C GLY A 109 7.52 -12.47 -29.55
N GLN A 110 8.82 -12.72 -29.43
CA GLN A 110 9.58 -13.55 -30.38
C GLN A 110 9.09 -15.01 -30.47
N PHE A 111 8.30 -15.47 -29.49
CA PHE A 111 7.67 -16.79 -29.51
C PHE A 111 6.33 -16.82 -30.23
N LEU A 112 5.89 -15.68 -30.78
CA LEU A 112 4.66 -15.49 -31.53
C LEU A 112 4.98 -15.08 -32.97
N SER A 113 4.03 -15.27 -33.88
CA SER A 113 4.09 -14.71 -35.24
C SER A 113 3.92 -13.18 -35.22
N PRO A 114 4.37 -12.46 -36.26
CA PRO A 114 4.19 -11.01 -36.34
C PRO A 114 2.73 -10.55 -36.22
N GLU A 115 1.78 -11.34 -36.73
CA GLU A 115 0.34 -11.05 -36.64
C GLU A 115 -0.16 -11.15 -35.20
N GLU A 116 0.27 -12.18 -34.46
CA GLU A 116 -0.07 -12.36 -33.04
C GLU A 116 0.53 -11.26 -32.15
N VAL A 117 1.77 -10.82 -32.45
CA VAL A 117 2.39 -9.68 -31.75
C VAL A 117 1.61 -8.39 -32.02
N ALA A 118 1.24 -8.12 -33.27
CA ALA A 118 0.45 -6.94 -33.63
C ALA A 118 -0.93 -6.95 -32.95
N ALA A 119 -1.62 -8.09 -32.94
CA ALA A 119 -2.88 -8.24 -32.22
C ALA A 119 -2.73 -7.98 -30.71
N GLN A 120 -1.65 -8.50 -30.11
CA GLN A 120 -1.38 -8.30 -28.69
C GLN A 120 -1.03 -6.83 -28.34
N ALA A 121 -0.37 -6.09 -29.24
CA ALA A 121 -0.09 -4.66 -29.06
C ALA A 121 -1.37 -3.80 -29.15
N SER A 122 -2.25 -4.06 -30.12
CA SER A 122 -3.50 -3.31 -30.29
C SER A 122 -4.45 -3.43 -29.09
N VAL A 123 -4.42 -4.54 -28.35
CA VAL A 123 -5.20 -4.73 -27.11
C VAL A 123 -4.70 -3.83 -25.96
N GLN A 124 -3.44 -3.39 -26.01
CA GLN A 124 -2.80 -2.62 -24.94
C GLN A 124 -2.93 -1.11 -25.13
N GLU A 125 -3.31 -0.66 -26.34
CA GLU A 125 -3.55 0.75 -26.66
C GLU A 125 -5.00 1.22 -26.38
N ALA A 126 -5.93 0.29 -26.12
CA ALA A 126 -7.35 0.55 -25.88
C ALA A 126 -7.69 0.73 -24.40
#